data_AF-A0A3M1UVT0-F1
#
_entry.id   AF-A0A3M1UVT0-F1
#
_cell.length_a   1.000
_cell.length_b   1.000
_cell.length_c   1.000
_cell.angle_alpha   90.00
_cell.angle_beta   90.00
_cell.angle_gamma   90.00
#
_symmetry.space_group_name_H-M   'P 1'
#
loop_
_entity.id
_entity.type
_entity.pdbx_description
1 polymer ?
#
loop_
_entity_poly.entity_id
_entity_poly.type
_entity_poly.pdbx_seq_one_letter_code
_entity_poly.pdbx_strand_id
1 'polypeptide(L)'
;FLTEHQQWANVSGTKGYLHVRDFVLPFYGAEVGFEVSNSVFAIDGCDFNMEDHTRRIAVAEYSNNAGNAQEVNLFRRFSEIVLSGQRDAHWPRIALLTQQVMDACLQSARNGGATIPFSAE
;
A
#
# COMPACT_ATOMS: atom_id res chain seq x y z
N PHE A 1 9.31 1.72 20.67
CA PHE A 1 9.61 1.80 19.23
C PHE A 1 9.04 3.10 18.71
N LEU A 2 9.89 4.11 18.52
CA LEU A 2 9.56 5.36 17.83
C LEU A 2 10.22 5.26 16.44
N THR A 3 9.55 4.59 15.50
CA THR A 3 9.95 4.64 14.09
C THR A 3 9.48 5.97 13.55
N GLU A 4 10.40 6.89 13.26
CA GLU A 4 10.07 8.30 12.99
C GLU A 4 9.23 8.47 11.71
N HIS A 5 9.66 7.89 10.58
CA HIS A 5 8.97 8.04 9.28
C HIS A 5 9.02 6.77 8.42
N GLN A 6 8.61 5.63 8.99
CA GLN A 6 8.39 4.42 8.19
C GLN A 6 6.98 4.44 7.60
N GLN A 7 6.90 4.41 6.27
CA GLN A 7 5.66 4.49 5.50
C GLN A 7 5.64 3.47 4.35
N TRP A 8 6.25 2.31 4.58
CA TRP A 8 6.36 1.26 3.59
C TRP A 8 5.16 0.32 3.63
N ALA A 9 4.91 -0.37 2.52
CA ALA A 9 4.00 -1.49 2.43
C ALA A 9 4.72 -2.70 1.85
N ASN A 10 4.44 -3.87 2.41
CA ASN A 10 4.94 -5.15 1.90
C ASN A 10 3.78 -6.13 1.73
N VAL A 11 3.56 -6.59 0.51
CA VAL A 11 2.49 -7.54 0.18
C VAL A 11 3.12 -8.83 -0.33
N SER A 12 2.97 -9.90 0.44
CA SER A 12 3.54 -11.21 0.13
C SER A 12 2.48 -12.16 -0.43
N GLY A 13 2.89 -13.03 -1.36
CA GLY A 13 2.07 -14.10 -1.91
C GLY A 13 2.88 -15.38 -2.11
N THR A 14 2.27 -16.39 -2.72
CA THR A 14 2.88 -17.72 -2.88
C THR A 14 4.06 -17.76 -3.85
N LYS A 15 4.34 -16.67 -4.58
CA LYS A 15 5.38 -16.61 -5.61
C LYS A 15 6.42 -15.51 -5.35
N GLY A 16 6.36 -14.83 -4.21
CA GLY A 16 7.21 -13.68 -3.93
C GLY A 16 6.49 -12.57 -3.20
N TYR A 17 7.04 -11.36 -3.25
CA TYR A 17 6.45 -10.19 -2.59
C TYR A 17 6.62 -8.91 -3.42
N LEU A 18 5.80 -7.93 -3.10
CA LEU A 18 5.87 -6.57 -3.60
C LEU A 18 6.19 -5.64 -2.45
N HIS A 19 7.21 -4.80 -2.63
CA HIS A 19 7.65 -3.84 -1.63
C HIS A 19 7.58 -2.40 -2.15
N VAL A 20 6.85 -1.54 -1.45
CA VAL A 20 6.74 -0.10 -1.73
C VAL A 20 7.31 0.64 -0.53
N ARG A 21 8.41 1.37 -0.72
CA ARG A 21 9.16 1.99 0.40
C ARG A 21 8.52 3.26 0.92
N ASP A 22 7.75 3.92 0.06
CA ASP A 22 7.15 5.25 0.20
C ASP A 22 5.64 5.18 -0.13
N PHE A 23 4.96 4.16 0.40
CA PHE A 23 3.57 3.84 0.11
C PHE A 23 2.57 4.95 0.46
N VAL A 24 2.83 5.71 1.53
CA VAL A 24 1.92 6.78 1.99
C VAL A 24 2.19 8.10 1.26
N LEU A 25 3.44 8.57 1.32
CA LEU A 25 3.92 9.78 0.65
C LEU A 25 5.14 9.42 -0.19
N PRO A 26 5.02 9.44 -1.54
CA PRO A 26 6.13 9.16 -2.43
C PRO A 26 7.36 10.04 -2.13
N PHE A 27 8.56 9.48 -2.26
CA PHE A 27 9.76 10.29 -2.24
C PHE A 27 9.75 11.28 -3.40
N TYR A 28 10.21 12.51 -3.13
CA TYR A 28 10.27 13.54 -4.15
C TYR A 28 11.16 13.11 -5.31
N GLY A 29 10.60 13.07 -6.51
CA GLY A 29 11.32 12.70 -7.72
C GLY A 29 10.46 12.76 -8.97
N ALA A 30 11.02 12.24 -10.07
CA ALA A 30 10.35 12.16 -11.37
C ALA A 30 9.67 10.80 -11.62
N GLU A 31 9.74 9.88 -10.65
CA GLU A 31 9.17 8.55 -10.73
C GLU A 31 8.56 8.13 -9.41
N VAL A 32 7.51 7.32 -9.50
CA VAL A 32 7.01 6.47 -8.41
C VAL A 32 7.22 5.02 -8.79
N GLY A 33 7.57 4.17 -7.83
CA GLY A 33 7.88 2.78 -8.15
C GLY A 33 7.93 1.86 -6.94
N PHE A 34 8.02 0.57 -7.24
CA PHE A 34 8.05 -0.50 -6.25
C PHE A 34 8.93 -1.65 -6.73
N GLU A 35 9.30 -2.52 -5.80
CA GLU A 35 10.08 -3.72 -6.08
C GLU A 35 9.18 -4.94 -6.10
N VAL A 36 9.46 -5.87 -7.02
CA VAL A 36 8.88 -7.21 -7.04
C VAL A 36 10.00 -8.21 -6.90
N SER A 37 9.97 -9.01 -5.85
CA SER A 37 10.95 -10.07 -5.60
C SER A 37 10.30 -11.43 -5.80
N ASN A 38 11.02 -12.31 -6.49
CA ASN A 38 10.58 -13.67 -6.84
C ASN A 38 11.72 -14.66 -6.60
N SER A 39 12.31 -14.66 -5.41
CA SER A 39 13.50 -15.45 -5.12
C SER A 39 13.33 -16.94 -5.41
N VAL A 40 14.40 -17.56 -5.91
CA VAL A 40 14.44 -18.98 -6.28
C VAL A 40 15.50 -19.66 -5.44
N PHE A 41 15.08 -20.69 -4.70
CA PHE A 41 16.01 -21.55 -3.98
C PHE A 41 16.35 -22.77 -4.86
N ALA A 42 17.47 -22.67 -5.58
CA ALA A 42 17.98 -23.71 -6.45
C ALA A 42 18.92 -24.64 -5.67
N ILE A 43 18.66 -25.94 -5.71
CA ILE A 43 19.40 -26.96 -4.97
C ILE A 43 19.94 -27.99 -5.96
N ASP A 44 21.26 -28.19 -5.96
CA ASP A 44 21.94 -29.28 -6.65
C ASP A 44 22.88 -30.03 -5.69
N GLY A 45 22.35 -31.10 -5.07
CA GLY A 45 23.07 -31.85 -4.05
C GLY A 45 23.38 -31.00 -2.81
N CYS A 46 24.67 -30.77 -2.55
CA CYS A 46 25.15 -29.88 -1.47
C CYS A 46 25.40 -28.45 -1.95
N ASP A 47 25.09 -28.12 -3.20
CA ASP A 47 25.13 -26.77 -3.73
C ASP A 47 23.76 -26.10 -3.54
N PHE A 48 23.75 -24.99 -2.80
CA PHE A 48 22.55 -24.28 -2.39
C PHE A 48 22.65 -22.83 -2.85
N ASN A 49 21.87 -22.48 -3.87
CA ASN A 49 21.87 -21.15 -4.47
C ASN A 49 20.54 -20.45 -4.16
N MET A 50 20.64 -19.30 -3.46
CA MET A 50 19.50 -18.41 -3.25
C MET A 50 19.57 -17.27 -4.27
N GLU A 51 18.77 -17.37 -5.32
CA GLU A 51 18.71 -16.39 -6.39
C GLU A 51 17.67 -15.30 -6.04
N ASP A 52 18.01 -14.02 -6.22
CA ASP A 52 17.18 -12.89 -5.78
C ASP A 52 15.96 -12.61 -6.67
N HIS A 53 16.17 -12.53 -8.00
CA HIS A 53 15.13 -12.22 -9.00
C HIS A 53 14.32 -10.94 -8.72
N THR A 54 14.85 -10.00 -7.94
CA THR A 54 14.19 -8.73 -7.67
C THR A 54 14.28 -7.78 -8.86
N ARG A 55 13.15 -7.13 -9.20
CA ARG A 55 13.08 -6.08 -10.23
C ARG A 55 12.32 -4.87 -9.72
N ARG A 56 12.71 -3.69 -10.18
CA ARG A 56 11.97 -2.44 -9.95
C ARG A 56 10.99 -2.19 -11.08
N ILE A 57 9.76 -1.84 -10.71
CA ILE A 57 8.71 -1.34 -11.60
C ILE A 57 8.48 0.12 -11.25
N ALA A 58 8.49 1.01 -12.23
CA ALA A 58 8.29 2.44 -12.01
C ALA A 58 7.53 3.08 -13.17
N VAL A 59 6.87 4.20 -12.86
CA VAL A 59 6.20 5.06 -13.84
C VAL A 59 6.70 6.49 -13.69
N ALA A 60 6.71 7.23 -14.81
CA ALA A 60 7.08 8.64 -14.84
C ALA A 60 5.94 9.49 -14.23
N GLU A 61 5.96 9.60 -12.91
CA GLU A 61 5.06 10.45 -12.13
C GLU A 61 5.91 11.34 -11.24
N TYR A 62 5.77 12.65 -11.43
CA TYR A 62 6.50 13.63 -10.64
C TYR A 62 5.73 13.87 -9.35
N SER A 63 6.41 13.94 -8.21
CA SER A 63 5.75 14.17 -6.91
C SER A 63 5.36 15.63 -6.71
N ASN A 64 4.63 15.93 -5.63
CA ASN A 64 4.41 17.27 -5.08
C ASN A 64 3.78 18.29 -6.06
N ASN A 65 2.46 18.30 -6.13
CA ASN A 65 1.64 19.22 -6.93
C ASN A 65 1.88 19.16 -8.45
N ALA A 66 2.72 18.24 -8.92
CA ALA A 66 2.85 18.01 -10.35
C ALA A 66 1.52 17.53 -10.95
N GLY A 67 1.28 17.82 -12.22
CA GLY A 67 -0.03 17.64 -12.83
C GLY A 67 -0.59 16.20 -12.78
N ASN A 68 0.30 15.21 -12.69
CA ASN A 68 -0.02 13.79 -12.56
C ASN A 68 0.26 13.19 -11.18
N ALA A 69 0.62 13.99 -10.16
CA ALA A 69 0.84 13.53 -8.80
C ALA A 69 -0.45 12.97 -8.16
N GLN A 70 -0.30 12.01 -7.25
CA GLN A 70 -1.39 11.35 -6.52
C GLN A 70 -2.44 12.32 -5.95
N GLU A 71 -2.03 13.37 -5.24
CA GLU A 71 -2.94 14.34 -4.63
C GLU A 71 -3.71 15.17 -5.67
N VAL A 72 -3.07 15.49 -6.80
CA VAL A 72 -3.73 16.18 -7.91
C VAL A 72 -4.77 15.27 -8.55
N ASN A 73 -4.45 13.99 -8.72
CA ASN A 73 -5.39 12.98 -9.23
C ASN A 73 -6.57 12.75 -8.27
N LEU A 74 -6.33 12.79 -6.95
CA LEU A 74 -7.38 12.72 -5.93
C LEU A 74 -8.41 13.83 -6.11
N PHE A 75 -7.98 15.09 -6.17
CA PHE A 75 -8.89 16.24 -6.33
C PHE A 75 -9.55 16.29 -7.70
N ARG A 76 -8.85 15.87 -8.76
CA ARG A 76 -9.43 15.72 -10.10
C ARG A 76 -10.57 14.71 -10.09
N ARG A 77 -10.35 13.52 -9.52
CA ARG A 77 -11.36 12.47 -9.40
C ARG A 77 -12.54 12.90 -8.54
N PHE A 78 -12.29 13.57 -7.43
CA PHE A 78 -13.35 14.13 -6.60
C PHE A 78 -14.24 15.10 -7.39
N SER A 79 -13.61 16.03 -8.12
CA SER A 79 -14.32 17.02 -8.95
C SER A 79 -15.17 16.36 -10.03
N GLU A 80 -14.63 15.35 -10.72
CA GLU A 80 -15.36 14.56 -11.72
C GLU A 80 -16.62 13.92 -11.13
N ILE A 81 -16.51 13.26 -9.96
CA ILE A 81 -17.65 12.60 -9.31
C ILE A 81 -18.72 13.63 -8.96
N VAL A 82 -18.35 14.76 -8.33
CA VAL A 82 -19.29 15.82 -7.94
C VAL A 82 -20.00 16.40 -9.16
N LEU A 83 -19.25 16.77 -10.20
CA LEU A 83 -19.78 17.39 -11.41
C LEU A 83 -20.63 16.44 -12.25
N SER A 84 -20.37 15.13 -12.17
CA SER A 84 -21.20 14.12 -12.86
C SER A 84 -22.60 13.99 -12.27
N GLY A 85 -22.83 14.44 -11.03
CA GLY A 85 -24.06 14.22 -10.29
C GLY A 85 -24.30 12.76 -9.87
N GLN A 86 -23.37 11.84 -10.17
CA GLN A 86 -23.45 10.44 -9.82
C GLN A 86 -22.68 10.16 -8.53
N ARG A 87 -23.25 9.31 -7.67
CA ARG A 87 -22.58 8.86 -6.45
C ARG A 87 -21.72 7.64 -6.75
N ASP A 88 -20.46 7.69 -6.32
CA ASP A 88 -19.54 6.55 -6.36
C ASP A 88 -19.59 5.81 -5.02
N ALA A 89 -20.12 4.58 -5.02
CA ALA A 89 -20.30 3.77 -3.82
C ALA A 89 -18.96 3.23 -3.26
N HIS A 90 -17.87 3.30 -4.03
CA HIS A 90 -16.57 2.78 -3.62
C HIS A 90 -16.01 3.55 -2.41
N TRP A 91 -15.97 4.88 -2.51
CA TRP A 91 -15.35 5.75 -1.50
C TRP A 91 -15.99 5.68 -0.11
N PRO A 92 -17.32 5.79 0.07
CA PRO A 92 -17.91 5.64 1.40
C PRO A 92 -17.67 4.24 1.98
N ARG A 93 -17.70 3.20 1.14
CA ARG A 93 -17.45 1.83 1.59
C ARG A 93 -16.02 1.65 2.10
N ILE A 94 -15.01 2.06 1.33
CA ILE A 94 -13.61 1.86 1.73
C ILE A 94 -13.23 2.74 2.94
N ALA A 95 -13.80 3.94 3.06
CA ALA A 95 -13.64 4.79 4.22
C ALA A 95 -14.23 4.15 5.49
N LEU A 96 -15.46 3.60 5.39
CA LEU A 96 -16.10 2.90 6.52
C LEU A 96 -15.30 1.67 6.95
N LEU A 97 -14.87 0.82 6.01
CA LEU A 97 -14.06 -0.36 6.32
C LEU A 97 -12.74 0.02 7.01
N THR A 98 -12.08 1.07 6.54
CA THR A 98 -10.85 1.59 7.17
C THR A 98 -11.13 2.02 8.61
N GLN A 99 -12.21 2.78 8.84
CA GLN A 99 -12.58 3.23 10.18
C GLN A 99 -12.92 2.06 11.12
N GLN A 100 -13.69 1.08 10.65
CA GLN A 100 -14.06 -0.08 11.47
C GLN A 100 -12.83 -0.89 11.91
N VAL A 101 -11.82 -1.03 11.03
CA VAL A 101 -10.55 -1.68 11.39
C VAL A 101 -9.79 -0.83 12.41
N MET A 102 -9.71 0.49 12.24
CA MET A 102 -9.08 1.39 13.22
C MET A 102 -9.75 1.31 14.59
N ASP A 103 -11.08 1.25 14.63
CA ASP A 103 -11.86 1.14 15.87
C ASP A 103 -11.61 -0.21 16.55
N ALA A 104 -11.56 -1.31 15.79
CA ALA A 104 -11.22 -2.64 16.32
C ALA A 104 -9.78 -2.68 16.89
N CYS A 105 -8.82 -2.06 16.21
CA CYS A 105 -7.44 -1.92 16.70
C CYS A 105 -7.40 -1.11 18.02
N LEU A 106 -8.13 0.01 18.10
CA LEU A 106 -8.21 0.82 19.32
C LEU A 106 -8.86 0.05 20.47
N GLN A 107 -9.93 -0.70 20.20
CA GLN A 107 -10.57 -1.57 21.19
C GLN A 107 -9.62 -2.67 21.68
N SER A 108 -8.89 -3.33 20.76
CA SER A 108 -7.88 -4.33 21.10
C SER A 108 -6.82 -3.76 22.04
N ALA A 109 -6.26 -2.59 21.70
CA ALA A 109 -5.25 -1.92 22.51
C ALA A 109 -5.74 -1.58 23.93
N ARG A 110 -6.99 -1.11 24.05
CA ARG A 110 -7.62 -0.84 25.36
C ARG A 110 -7.87 -2.11 26.18
N ASN A 111 -8.04 -3.25 25.52
CA ASN A 111 -8.28 -4.56 26.13
C ASN A 111 -6.99 -5.40 26.26
N GLY A 112 -5.82 -4.77 26.33
CA GLY A 112 -4.55 -5.48 26.53
C GLY A 112 -4.10 -6.33 25.33
N GLY A 113 -4.51 -5.97 24.12
CA GLY A 113 -4.17 -6.69 22.89
C GLY A 113 -5.08 -7.88 22.58
N ALA A 114 -6.29 -7.92 23.15
CA ALA A 114 -7.26 -8.99 22.88
C ALA A 114 -7.69 -9.02 21.40
N THR A 115 -7.93 -10.21 20.86
CA THR A 115 -8.51 -10.39 19.53
C THR A 115 -9.94 -9.86 19.49
N ILE A 116 -10.24 -8.97 18.55
CA ILE A 116 -11.58 -8.43 18.32
C ILE A 116 -12.17 -9.11 17.08
N PRO A 117 -13.32 -9.82 17.19
CA PRO A 117 -14.02 -10.34 16.04
C PRO A 117 -14.40 -9.21 15.07
N PHE A 118 -14.10 -9.38 13.79
CA PHE A 118 -14.38 -8.39 12.76
C PHE A 118 -15.26 -9.01 11.67
N SER A 119 -16.40 -8.40 11.42
CA SER A 119 -17.26 -8.69 10.27
C SER A 119 -17.53 -7.38 9.54
N ALA A 120 -17.10 -7.31 8.28
CA ALA A 120 -17.53 -6.23 7.40
C ALA A 120 -19.02 -6.44 7.07
N GLU A 121 -19.85 -5.46 7.41
CA GLU A 121 -21.23 -5.36 6.90
C GLU A 121 -21.26 -4.94 5.42
#